data_AF-A0A968SP66-F1
#
_entry.id   AF-A0A968SP66-F1
#
_cell.length_a   1.000
_cell.length_b   1.000
_cell.length_c   1.000
_cell.angle_alpha   90.00
_cell.angle_beta   90.00
_cell.angle_gamma   90.00
#
_symmetry.space_group_name_H-M   'P 1'
#
loop_
_entity.id
_entity.type
_entity.pdbx_description
1 polymer ?
#
loop_
_entity_poly.entity_id
_entity_poly.type
_entity_poly.pdbx_seq_one_letter_code
_entity_poly.pdbx_strand_id
1 'polypeptide(L)'
;SSPCWQILAKETFFLTQLAVVASLGQMETPKAIGILQALATQTPDGRVRRVAEEAIAQVQSNIGADKAVKQLREEVDELKKENQQLKSRLENLEAKAQS
;
A
#
# COMPACT_ATOMS: atom_id res chain seq x y z
N SER A 1 -19.89 4.20 33.30
CA SER A 1 -19.47 4.98 32.12
C SER A 1 -19.44 4.07 30.92
N SER A 2 -20.40 4.21 30.01
CA SER A 2 -20.43 3.43 28.78
C SER A 2 -19.24 3.79 27.89
N PRO A 3 -18.62 2.82 27.20
CA PRO A 3 -17.38 3.06 26.49
C PRO A 3 -17.61 3.89 25.21
N CYS A 4 -16.66 4.79 24.93
CA CYS A 4 -16.70 5.80 23.86
C CYS A 4 -17.06 5.22 22.47
N TRP A 5 -16.73 3.95 22.21
CA TRP A 5 -17.05 3.25 20.97
C TRP A 5 -18.57 3.07 20.74
N GLN A 6 -19.40 3.00 21.79
CA GLN A 6 -20.86 2.93 21.63
C GLN A 6 -21.48 4.24 21.11
N ILE A 7 -20.82 5.37 21.33
CA ILE A 7 -21.28 6.68 20.84
C ILE A 7 -20.86 6.84 19.38
N LEU A 8 -19.64 6.43 19.03
CA LEU A 8 -19.15 6.40 17.65
C LEU A 8 -19.91 5.41 16.77
N ALA A 9 -20.34 4.26 17.30
CA ALA A 9 -21.17 3.30 16.59
C ALA A 9 -22.60 3.80 16.30
N LYS A 10 -23.05 4.86 16.98
CA LYS A 10 -24.35 5.52 16.74
C LYS A 10 -24.28 6.71 15.79
N GLU A 11 -23.08 7.13 15.41
CA GLU A 11 -22.86 8.18 14.41
C GLU A 11 -23.27 7.65 13.03
N THR A 12 -24.44 8.08 12.59
CA THR A 12 -25.15 7.65 11.38
C THR A 12 -24.91 8.61 10.21
N PHE A 13 -24.03 9.61 10.38
CA PHE A 13 -23.76 10.55 9.31
C PHE A 13 -22.94 9.89 8.21
N PHE A 14 -23.65 9.52 7.16
CA PHE A 14 -23.12 8.88 5.95
C PHE A 14 -21.82 9.52 5.44
N LEU A 15 -21.69 10.85 5.46
CA LEU A 15 -20.50 11.53 4.95
C LEU A 15 -19.27 11.32 5.83
N THR A 16 -19.43 11.20 7.14
CA THR A 16 -18.31 10.89 8.05
C THR A 16 -17.80 9.47 7.79
N GLN A 17 -18.72 8.50 7.70
CA GLN A 17 -18.37 7.12 7.39
C GLN A 17 -17.71 7.01 6.01
N LEU A 18 -18.22 7.75 5.02
CA LEU A 18 -17.65 7.80 3.68
C LEU A 18 -16.24 8.41 3.66
N ALA A 19 -16.00 9.50 4.41
CA ALA A 19 -14.69 10.12 4.51
C ALA A 19 -13.66 9.19 5.18
N VAL A 20 -14.07 8.45 6.21
CA VAL A 20 -13.23 7.43 6.87
C VAL A 20 -12.88 6.32 5.89
N VAL A 21 -13.86 5.77 5.18
CA VAL A 21 -13.62 4.72 4.18
C VAL A 21 -12.69 5.21 3.06
N ALA A 22 -12.93 6.41 2.54
CA ALA A 22 -12.08 7.01 1.52
C ALA A 22 -10.63 7.16 2.01
N SER A 23 -10.43 7.62 3.24
CA SER A 23 -9.09 7.80 3.82
C SER A 23 -8.39 6.46 4.03
N LEU A 24 -9.08 5.46 4.58
CA LEU A 24 -8.55 4.11 4.78
C LEU A 24 -8.24 3.42 3.45
N GLY A 25 -9.05 3.65 2.41
CA GLY A 25 -8.86 3.12 1.06
C GLY A 25 -7.55 3.56 0.38
N GLN A 26 -7.02 4.72 0.78
CA GLN A 26 -5.74 5.24 0.28
C GLN A 26 -4.53 4.72 1.07
N MET A 27 -4.74 4.02 2.19
CA MET A 27 -3.63 3.53 3.01
C MET A 27 -3.04 2.26 2.43
N GLU A 28 -1.72 2.17 2.35
CA GLU A 28 -0.99 1.01 1.84
C GLU A 28 -0.63 0.02 2.97
N THR A 29 -1.58 -0.26 3.88
CA THR A 29 -1.32 -1.11 5.05
C THR A 29 -2.39 -2.17 5.26
N PRO A 30 -2.01 -3.44 5.58
CA PRO A 30 -2.97 -4.50 5.90
C PRO A 30 -3.88 -4.15 7.09
N LYS A 31 -3.45 -3.27 7.99
CA LYS A 31 -4.26 -2.83 9.12
C LYS A 31 -5.52 -2.06 8.68
N ALA A 32 -5.46 -1.33 7.57
CA ALA A 32 -6.61 -0.60 7.02
C ALA A 32 -7.71 -1.56 6.54
N ILE A 33 -7.34 -2.72 5.99
CA ILE A 33 -8.28 -3.78 5.58
C ILE A 33 -9.11 -4.26 6.77
N GLY A 34 -8.48 -4.53 7.91
CA GLY A 34 -9.19 -4.99 9.11
C GLY A 34 -10.20 -3.97 9.64
N ILE A 35 -9.87 -2.68 9.55
CA ILE A 35 -10.78 -1.59 9.96
C ILE A 35 -11.95 -1.46 8.97
N LEU A 36 -11.68 -1.53 7.66
CA LEU A 36 -12.71 -1.49 6.63
C LEU A 36 -13.67 -2.69 6.72
N GLN A 37 -13.18 -3.89 7.01
CA GLN A 37 -14.01 -5.09 7.22
C GLN A 37 -14.93 -4.95 8.43
N ALA A 38 -14.41 -4.42 9.53
CA ALA A 38 -15.21 -4.15 10.73
C ALA A 38 -16.35 -3.17 10.39
N LEU A 39 -16.05 -2.11 9.64
CA LEU A 39 -17.03 -1.11 9.22
C LEU A 39 -18.08 -1.68 8.25
N ALA A 40 -17.68 -2.50 7.28
CA ALA A 40 -18.60 -3.17 6.35
C ALA A 40 -19.57 -4.12 7.06
N THR A 41 -19.08 -4.85 8.07
CA THR A 41 -19.86 -5.83 8.84
C THR A 41 -20.84 -5.15 9.80
N GLN A 42 -20.43 -4.03 10.42
CA GLN A 42 -21.20 -3.38 11.48
C GLN A 42 -22.15 -2.29 10.95
N THR A 43 -21.95 -1.77 9.74
CA THR A 43 -22.80 -0.70 9.22
C THR A 43 -24.18 -1.21 8.79
N PRO A 44 -25.27 -0.53 9.23
CA PRO A 44 -26.62 -0.81 8.75
C PRO A 44 -26.90 -0.18 7.37
N ASP A 45 -26.08 0.78 6.90
CA ASP A 45 -26.25 1.42 5.58
C ASP A 45 -25.54 0.60 4.49
N GLY A 46 -26.32 -0.01 3.60
CA GLY A 46 -25.80 -0.82 2.50
C GLY A 46 -24.87 -0.07 1.54
N ARG A 47 -25.00 1.26 1.42
CA ARG A 47 -24.09 2.08 0.60
C ARG A 47 -22.71 2.17 1.24
N VAL A 48 -22.65 2.36 2.56
CA VAL A 48 -21.40 2.40 3.31
C VAL A 48 -20.71 1.04 3.27
N ARG A 49 -21.49 -0.04 3.39
CA ARG A 49 -20.97 -1.41 3.25
C ARG A 49 -20.30 -1.60 1.90
N ARG A 50 -20.99 -1.25 0.80
CA ARG A 50 -20.44 -1.37 -0.56
C ARG A 50 -19.13 -0.57 -0.72
N VAL A 51 -19.11 0.69 -0.27
CA VAL A 51 -17.92 1.53 -0.43
C VAL A 51 -16.75 1.01 0.42
N ALA A 52 -17.02 0.43 1.58
CA ALA A 52 -16.00 -0.23 2.40
C ALA A 52 -15.42 -1.49 1.74
N GLU A 53 -16.27 -2.31 1.11
CA GLU A 53 -15.85 -3.48 0.33
C GLU A 53 -14.97 -3.10 -0.87
N GLU A 54 -15.35 -2.03 -1.58
CA GLU A 54 -14.55 -1.47 -2.68
C GLU A 54 -13.20 -0.94 -2.19
N ALA A 55 -13.17 -0.24 -1.05
CA ALA A 55 -11.94 0.25 -0.45
C ALA A 55 -11.01 -0.89 -0.01
N ILE A 56 -11.55 -2.04 0.43
CA ILE A 56 -10.73 -3.22 0.77
C ILE A 56 -9.98 -3.71 -0.47
N ALA A 57 -10.68 -3.86 -1.61
CA ALA A 57 -10.06 -4.27 -2.86
C ALA A 57 -8.98 -3.27 -3.33
N GLN A 58 -9.25 -1.97 -3.18
CA GLN A 58 -8.28 -0.93 -3.50
C GLN A 58 -7.00 -1.03 -2.65
N VAL A 59 -7.13 -1.19 -1.33
CA VAL A 59 -5.98 -1.31 -0.41
C VAL A 59 -5.15 -2.56 -0.74
N GLN A 60 -5.80 -3.68 -1.04
CA GLN A 60 -5.11 -4.91 -1.44
C GLN A 60 -4.28 -4.71 -2.72
N SER A 61 -4.85 -4.00 -3.70
CA SER A 61 -4.14 -3.67 -4.94
C SER A 61 -2.94 -2.75 -4.69
N ASN A 62 -3.10 -1.71 -3.86
CA ASN A 62 -2.04 -0.74 -3.58
C ASN A 62 -0.86 -1.39 -2.83
N ILE A 63 -1.14 -2.27 -1.86
CA ILE A 63 -0.08 -3.03 -1.15
C ILE A 63 0.72 -3.89 -2.12
N GLY A 64 0.05 -4.52 -3.10
CA GLY A 64 0.71 -5.30 -4.14
C GLY A 64 1.59 -4.46 -5.06
N ALA A 65 1.10 -3.28 -5.46
CA ALA A 65 1.83 -2.35 -6.30
C ALA A 65 3.10 -1.82 -5.62
N ASP A 66 3.03 -1.42 -4.34
CA ASP A 66 4.19 -0.91 -3.61
C ASP A 66 5.30 -1.99 -3.46
N LYS A 67 4.90 -3.23 -3.19
CA LYS A 67 5.85 -4.36 -3.15
C LYS A 67 6.52 -4.59 -4.49
N ALA A 68 5.78 -4.54 -5.60
CA ALA A 68 6.33 -4.70 -6.94
C ALA A 68 7.29 -3.56 -7.31
N VAL A 69 6.92 -2.31 -6.98
CA VAL A 69 7.78 -1.14 -7.19
C VAL A 69 9.07 -1.25 -6.38
N LYS A 70 9.00 -1.72 -5.13
CA LYS A 70 10.18 -1.94 -4.30
C LYS A 70 11.11 -2.99 -4.90
N GLN A 71 10.58 -4.13 -5.36
CA GLN A 71 11.38 -5.17 -6.02
C GLN A 71 12.08 -4.65 -7.27
N LEU A 72 11.36 -3.89 -8.13
CA LEU A 72 11.95 -3.28 -9.32
C LEU A 72 13.09 -2.31 -8.99
N ARG A 73 12.97 -1.52 -7.89
CA ARG A 73 14.04 -0.63 -7.44
C ARG A 73 15.29 -1.41 -7.03
N GLU A 74 15.10 -2.51 -6.28
CA GLU A 74 16.19 -3.39 -5.86
C GLU A 74 16.91 -4.02 -7.07
N GLU A 75 16.16 -4.52 -8.05
CA GLU A 75 16.73 -5.08 -9.29
C GLU A 75 17.50 -4.03 -10.11
N VAL A 76 16.97 -2.81 -10.24
CA VAL A 76 17.64 -1.72 -10.94
C VAL A 76 18.96 -1.32 -10.26
N ASP A 77 18.99 -1.31 -8.93
CA ASP A 77 20.19 -0.95 -8.19
C ASP A 77 21.27 -2.05 -8.28
N GLU A 78 20.89 -3.33 -8.26
CA GLU A 78 21.86 -4.41 -8.52
C GLU A 78 22.40 -4.35 -9.95
N LEU A 79 21.55 -4.12 -10.96
CA LEU A 79 22.00 -3.97 -12.35
C LEU A 79 22.98 -2.81 -12.53
N LYS A 80 22.77 -1.68 -11.86
CA LYS A 80 23.71 -0.55 -11.90
C LYS A 80 25.07 -0.94 -11.32
N LYS A 81 25.06 -1.67 -10.20
CA LYS A 81 26.28 -2.14 -9.52
C LYS A 81 27.04 -3.15 -10.38
N GLU A 82 26.36 -4.12 -10.98
CA GLU A 82 26.96 -5.05 -11.94
C GLU A 82 27.57 -4.31 -13.13
N ASN A 83 26.87 -3.32 -13.69
CA ASN A 83 27.38 -2.53 -14.81
C ASN A 83 28.63 -1.73 -14.42
N GLN A 84 28.67 -1.14 -13.22
CA GLN A 84 29.87 -0.48 -12.70
C GLN A 84 31.04 -1.47 -12.56
N GLN A 85 30.80 -2.66 -11.99
CA GLN A 85 31.83 -3.69 -11.86
C GLN A 85 32.36 -4.15 -13.21
N LEU A 86 31.48 -4.35 -14.19
CA LEU A 86 31.86 -4.73 -15.55
C LEU A 86 32.69 -3.64 -16.23
N LYS A 87 32.30 -2.36 -16.09
CA LYS A 87 33.09 -1.23 -16.59
C LYS A 87 34.49 -1.19 -15.99
N SER A 88 34.63 -1.29 -14.66
CA SER A 88 35.95 -1.32 -14.02
C SER A 88 36.79 -2.52 -14.43
N ARG A 89 36.17 -3.68 -14.69
CA ARG A 89 36.89 -4.84 -15.23
C ARG A 89 37.36 -4.61 -16.67
N LEU A 90 36.53 -3.96 -17.48
CA LEU A 90 36.85 -3.62 -18.86
C LEU A 90 38.00 -2.62 -18.93
N GLU A 91 37.95 -1.54 -18.15
CA GLU A 91 39.03 -0.56 -18.02
C GLU A 91 40.37 -1.22 -17.61
N ASN A 92 40.33 -2.13 -16.63
CA ASN A 92 41.52 -2.87 -16.20
C ASN A 92 42.09 -3.79 -17.28
N LEU A 93 41.24 -4.39 -18.12
CA LEU A 93 41.68 -5.25 -19.22
C LEU A 93 42.25 -4.41 -20.36
N GLU A 94 41.63 -3.29 -20.69
CA GLU A 94 42.12 -2.34 -21.69
C GLU A 94 43.49 -1.77 -21.30
N ALA A 95 43.67 -1.40 -20.03
CA ALA A 95 44.97 -0.92 -19.51
C ALA A 95 46.09 -1.98 -19.65
N LYS A 96 45.79 -3.25 -19.39
CA LYS A 96 46.75 -4.36 -19.56
C LYS A 96 47.06 -4.70 -21.02
N ALA A 97 46.14 -4.41 -21.93
CA ALA A 97 46.34 -4.64 -23.36
C ALA A 97 47.20 -3.54 -24.03
N GLN A 98 47.28 -2.37 -23.40
CA GLN A 98 48.08 -1.22 -23.88
C GLN A 98 49.48 -1.14 -23.24
N SER A 99 49.77 -1.98 -22.25
CA SER A 99 51.08 -2.09 -21.58
C SER A 99 51.98 -3.16 -22.20
#